data_AF-N1UJV6-F1
#
_entry.id   AF-N1UJV6-F1
#
_cell.length_a   1.000
_cell.length_b   1.000
_cell.length_c   1.000
_cell.angle_alpha   90.00
_cell.angle_beta   90.00
_cell.angle_gamma   90.00
#
_symmetry.space_group_name_H-M   'P 1'
#
loop_
_entity.id
_entity.type
_entity.pdbx_description
1 polymer ?
#
loop_
_entity_poly.entity_id
_entity_poly.type
_entity_poly.pdbx_seq_one_letter_code
_entity_poly.pdbx_strand_id
1 'polypeptide(L)'
;MKSIFQIFIYSILLMLILLTKDSFPDEMSGGHENAKMFIEEKRYIEAEKLAISLLTNNPSDVTAEYILTSAWVGLGREEAKKGNLDKAIELLQKARQKWPFDQDLKKKLNYWEIFLLEKMFHLTLLKIVDPTAHKPSSF
;
A
#
# COMPACT_ATOMS: atom_id res chain seq x y z
N MET A 1 -16.33 41.64 0.55
CA MET A 1 -16.07 40.81 1.75
C MET A 1 -15.73 39.33 1.42
N LYS A 2 -15.13 39.02 0.25
CA LYS A 2 -14.77 37.64 -0.14
C LYS A 2 -13.34 37.25 0.29
N SER A 3 -12.48 38.23 0.56
CA SER A 3 -11.04 38.02 0.76
C SER A 3 -10.68 37.35 2.10
N ILE A 4 -11.28 37.77 3.21
CA ILE A 4 -10.95 37.24 4.54
C ILE A 4 -11.43 35.79 4.71
N PHE A 5 -12.66 35.48 4.29
CA PHE A 5 -13.20 34.12 4.38
C PHE A 5 -12.41 33.11 3.55
N GLN A 6 -11.93 33.54 2.38
CA GLN A 6 -11.14 32.70 1.49
C GLN A 6 -9.73 32.42 2.05
N ILE A 7 -9.11 33.39 2.73
CA ILE A 7 -7.84 33.19 3.45
C ILE A 7 -8.01 32.17 4.58
N PHE A 8 -9.12 32.23 5.32
CA PHE A 8 -9.43 31.24 6.36
C PHE A 8 -9.56 29.82 5.79
N ILE A 9 -10.25 29.66 4.65
CA ILE A 9 -10.38 28.36 3.98
C ILE A 9 -9.01 27.82 3.55
N TYR A 10 -8.16 28.65 2.94
CA TYR A 10 -6.82 28.20 2.53
C TYR A 10 -5.93 27.86 3.72
N SER A 11 -6.05 28.58 4.84
CA SER A 11 -5.32 28.28 6.07
C SER A 11 -5.75 26.94 6.68
N ILE A 12 -7.05 26.65 6.70
CA ILE A 12 -7.59 25.36 7.16
C ILE A 12 -7.13 24.23 6.23
N LEU A 13 -7.21 24.44 4.91
CA LEU A 13 -6.75 23.46 3.93
C LEU A 13 -5.24 23.17 4.07
N LEU A 14 -4.44 24.21 4.29
CA LEU A 14 -3.00 24.07 4.53
C LEU A 14 -2.71 23.32 5.84
N MET A 15 -3.45 23.60 6.92
CA MET A 15 -3.38 22.87 8.19
C MET A 15 -3.73 21.40 8.01
N LEU A 16 -4.77 21.08 7.22
CA LEU A 16 -5.15 19.70 6.91
C LEU A 16 -4.07 18.96 6.10
N ILE A 17 -3.44 19.63 5.14
CA ILE A 17 -2.32 19.06 4.36
C ILE A 17 -1.12 18.80 5.28
N LEU A 18 -0.78 19.73 6.18
CA LEU A 18 0.31 19.54 7.14
C LEU A 18 0.00 18.44 8.17
N LEU A 19 -1.26 18.29 8.59
CA LEU A 19 -1.68 17.22 9.51
C LEU A 19 -1.47 15.82 8.92
N THR A 20 -1.52 15.66 7.60
CA THR A 20 -1.22 14.37 6.95
C THR A 20 0.27 14.06 6.82
N LYS A 21 1.17 15.02 7.12
CA LYS A 21 2.61 14.87 6.90
C LYS A 21 3.37 14.22 8.06
N ASP A 22 2.82 14.22 9.27
CA ASP A 22 3.51 13.75 10.46
C ASP A 22 2.94 12.42 10.96
N SER A 23 3.23 11.35 10.22
CA SER A 23 3.53 10.07 10.85
C SER A 23 4.88 9.62 10.33
N PHE A 24 5.91 10.38 10.72
CA PHE A 24 7.26 9.83 10.74
C PHE A 24 7.18 8.48 11.43
N PRO A 25 7.65 7.38 10.80
CA PRO A 25 7.69 6.12 11.48
C PRO A 25 8.60 6.31 12.70
N ASP A 26 8.03 6.11 13.88
CA ASP A 26 8.74 5.90 15.14
C ASP A 26 10.02 5.11 14.81
N GLU A 27 11.19 5.66 15.15
CA GLU A 27 12.49 5.23 14.62
C GLU A 27 12.70 3.74 14.96
N MET A 28 12.29 2.89 14.03
CA MET A 28 12.25 1.46 14.26
C MET A 28 13.67 0.94 14.15
N SER A 29 14.25 0.56 15.27
CA SER A 29 15.59 -0.04 15.34
C SER A 29 15.52 -1.53 15.02
N GLY A 30 16.37 -1.99 14.11
CA GLY A 30 16.42 -3.39 13.67
C GLY A 30 17.23 -3.57 12.39
N GLY A 31 17.66 -4.81 12.12
CA GLY A 31 18.36 -5.16 10.89
C GLY A 31 17.46 -5.87 9.88
N HIS A 32 18.05 -6.36 8.79
CA HIS A 32 17.31 -7.12 7.76
C HIS A 32 16.60 -8.35 8.32
N GLU A 33 17.19 -9.05 9.28
CA GLU A 33 16.59 -10.25 9.88
C GLU A 33 15.30 -9.93 10.66
N ASN A 34 15.25 -8.81 11.38
CA ASN A 34 14.02 -8.37 12.04
C ASN A 34 12.92 -8.08 11.02
N ALA A 35 13.28 -7.42 9.91
CA ALA A 35 12.31 -7.07 8.88
C ALA A 35 11.82 -8.31 8.09
N LYS A 36 12.70 -9.29 7.84
CA LYS A 36 12.31 -10.60 7.28
C LYS A 36 11.35 -11.35 8.22
N MET A 37 11.63 -11.35 9.52
CA MET A 37 10.74 -11.94 10.52
C MET A 37 9.35 -11.29 10.49
N PHE A 38 9.27 -9.95 10.34
CA PHE A 38 7.97 -9.29 10.16
C PHE A 38 7.22 -9.75 8.90
N ILE A 39 7.91 -10.00 7.79
CA ILE A 39 7.28 -10.57 6.57
C ILE A 39 6.71 -11.97 6.86
N GLU A 40 7.47 -12.82 7.55
CA GLU A 40 7.06 -14.18 7.92
C GLU A 40 5.85 -14.19 8.87
N GLU A 41 5.86 -13.28 9.84
CA GLU A 41 4.76 -13.04 10.78
C GLU A 41 3.56 -12.31 10.15
N LYS A 42 3.65 -11.93 8.86
CA LYS A 42 2.65 -11.14 8.11
C LYS A 42 2.41 -9.74 8.69
N ARG A 43 3.37 -9.23 9.45
CA ARG A 43 3.40 -7.88 10.02
C ARG A 43 3.96 -6.89 9.00
N TYR A 44 3.24 -6.76 7.89
CA TYR A 44 3.75 -6.06 6.71
C TYR A 44 3.95 -4.56 6.92
N ILE A 45 3.18 -3.92 7.81
CA ILE A 45 3.36 -2.50 8.15
C ILE A 45 4.69 -2.28 8.87
N GLU A 46 5.04 -3.15 9.83
CA GLU A 46 6.31 -3.10 10.53
C GLU A 46 7.48 -3.40 9.60
N ALA A 47 7.32 -4.37 8.69
CA ALA A 47 8.30 -4.66 7.67
C ALA A 47 8.55 -3.45 6.74
N GLU A 48 7.50 -2.76 6.30
CA GLU A 48 7.60 -1.54 5.48
C GLU A 48 8.36 -0.44 6.24
N LYS A 49 7.95 -0.15 7.49
CA LYS A 49 8.59 0.90 8.30
C LYS A 49 10.08 0.64 8.51
N LEU A 50 10.45 -0.58 8.89
CA LEU A 50 11.84 -0.93 9.12
C LEU A 50 12.66 -0.90 7.83
N ALA A 51 12.11 -1.36 6.70
CA ALA A 51 12.78 -1.29 5.41
C ALA A 51 13.03 0.17 4.96
N ILE A 52 12.07 1.07 5.17
CA ILE A 52 12.24 2.51 4.89
C ILE A 52 13.35 3.10 5.77
N SER A 53 13.41 2.74 7.05
CA SER A 53 14.49 3.15 7.96
C SER A 53 15.86 2.69 7.44
N LEU A 54 15.99 1.42 7.05
CA LEU A 54 17.22 0.86 6.48
C LEU A 54 17.64 1.59 5.18
N LEU A 55 16.69 1.86 4.28
CA LEU A 55 16.93 2.59 3.02
C LEU A 55 17.26 4.07 3.23
N THR A 56 16.82 4.67 4.34
CA THR A 56 17.21 6.04 4.69
C THR A 56 18.71 6.12 5.00
N ASN A 57 19.25 5.09 5.66
CA ASN A 57 20.66 5.00 6.00
C ASN A 57 21.51 4.51 4.81
N ASN A 58 20.98 3.59 4.00
CA ASN A 58 21.64 3.08 2.80
C ASN A 58 20.64 2.96 1.63
N PRO A 59 20.48 4.01 0.79
CA PRO A 59 19.50 4.01 -0.29
C PRO A 59 19.74 2.97 -1.40
N SER A 60 20.90 2.31 -1.43
CA SER A 60 21.25 1.26 -2.40
C SER A 60 21.25 -0.13 -1.77
N ASP A 61 20.67 -0.29 -0.58
CA ASP A 61 20.53 -1.57 0.09
C ASP A 61 19.50 -2.46 -0.60
N VAL A 62 19.99 -3.33 -1.49
CA VAL A 62 19.16 -4.27 -2.26
C VAL A 62 18.32 -5.18 -1.36
N THR A 63 18.81 -5.53 -0.16
CA THR A 63 18.05 -6.38 0.77
C THR A 63 16.90 -5.61 1.38
N ALA A 64 17.12 -4.35 1.77
CA ALA A 64 16.05 -3.49 2.26
C ALA A 64 15.02 -3.15 1.17
N GLU A 65 15.45 -2.95 -0.08
CA GLU A 65 14.54 -2.80 -1.23
C GLU A 65 13.67 -4.06 -1.44
N TYR A 66 14.26 -5.24 -1.34
CA TYR A 66 13.54 -6.52 -1.40
C TYR A 66 12.50 -6.66 -0.28
N ILE A 67 12.87 -6.29 0.95
CA ILE A 67 11.95 -6.33 2.09
C ILE A 67 10.79 -5.35 1.88
N LEU A 68 11.08 -4.11 1.46
CA LEU A 68 10.06 -3.09 1.21
C LEU A 68 9.07 -3.53 0.14
N THR A 69 9.57 -4.05 -0.97
CA THR A 69 8.73 -4.54 -2.07
C THR A 69 7.92 -5.78 -1.66
N SER A 70 8.50 -6.67 -0.85
CA SER A 70 7.78 -7.82 -0.26
C SER A 70 6.67 -7.37 0.71
N ALA A 71 6.93 -6.35 1.52
CA ALA A 71 5.94 -5.77 2.43
C ALA A 71 4.75 -5.20 1.66
N TRP A 72 4.99 -4.44 0.59
CA TRP A 72 3.93 -3.90 -0.27
C TRP A 72 3.10 -4.99 -0.96
N VAL A 73 3.71 -6.10 -1.40
CA VAL A 73 2.95 -7.26 -1.92
C VAL A 73 2.06 -7.86 -0.84
N GLY A 74 2.57 -8.01 0.39
CA GLY A 74 1.81 -8.49 1.54
C GLY A 74 0.62 -7.59 1.86
N LEU A 75 0.84 -6.28 1.96
CA LEU A 75 -0.22 -5.28 2.19
C LEU A 75 -1.26 -5.27 1.08
N GLY A 76 -0.82 -5.31 -0.18
CA GLY A 76 -1.72 -5.34 -1.33
C GLY A 76 -2.65 -6.56 -1.28
N ARG A 77 -2.12 -7.72 -0.89
CA ARG A 77 -2.92 -8.93 -0.67
C ARG A 77 -3.94 -8.75 0.46
N GLU A 78 -3.57 -8.12 1.57
CA GLU A 78 -4.51 -7.88 2.68
C GLU A 78 -5.64 -6.94 2.28
N GLU A 79 -5.33 -5.87 1.56
CA GLU A 79 -6.33 -4.95 1.03
C GLU A 79 -7.26 -5.64 0.02
N ALA A 80 -6.71 -6.49 -0.85
CA ALA A 80 -7.49 -7.29 -1.79
C ALA A 80 -8.49 -8.22 -1.11
N LYS A 81 -8.11 -8.79 0.05
CA LYS A 81 -9.00 -9.63 0.87
C LYS A 81 -10.09 -8.81 1.55
N LYS A 82 -9.78 -7.59 1.98
CA LYS A 82 -10.76 -6.64 2.54
C LYS A 82 -11.72 -6.09 1.47
N GLY A 83 -11.43 -6.31 0.19
CA GLY A 83 -12.21 -5.77 -0.93
C GLY A 83 -11.76 -4.40 -1.40
N ASN A 84 -10.69 -3.85 -0.80
CA ASN A 84 -10.09 -2.56 -1.15
C ASN A 84 -9.18 -2.72 -2.37
N LEU A 85 -9.78 -3.03 -3.53
CA LEU A 85 -9.04 -3.38 -4.75
C LEU A 85 -8.17 -2.23 -5.27
N ASP A 86 -8.63 -0.98 -5.16
CA ASP A 86 -7.86 0.19 -5.62
C ASP A 86 -6.54 0.32 -4.84
N LYS A 87 -6.62 0.22 -3.51
CA LYS A 87 -5.44 0.28 -2.64
C LYS A 87 -4.52 -0.93 -2.85
N ALA A 88 -5.10 -2.11 -3.10
CA ALA A 88 -4.33 -3.29 -3.45
C ALA A 88 -3.51 -3.07 -4.73
N ILE A 89 -4.13 -2.50 -5.77
CA ILE A 89 -3.47 -2.19 -7.04
C ILE A 89 -2.36 -1.16 -6.84
N GLU A 90 -2.62 -0.09 -6.09
CA GLU A 90 -1.61 0.94 -5.79
C GLU A 90 -0.37 0.31 -5.14
N LEU A 91 -0.56 -0.53 -4.13
CA LEU A 91 0.55 -1.21 -3.42
C LEU A 91 1.35 -2.14 -4.34
N LEU A 92 0.68 -2.91 -5.20
CA LEU A 92 1.38 -3.78 -6.15
C LEU A 92 2.12 -2.96 -7.23
N GLN A 93 1.56 -1.83 -7.67
CA GLN A 93 2.25 -0.92 -8.58
C GLN A 93 3.50 -0.31 -7.95
N LYS A 94 3.45 0.07 -6.66
CA LYS A 94 4.63 0.52 -5.91
C LYS A 94 5.70 -0.58 -5.87
N ALA A 95 5.31 -1.82 -5.57
CA ALA A 95 6.21 -2.97 -5.58
C ALA A 95 6.87 -3.20 -6.96
N ARG A 96 6.11 -3.02 -8.03
CA ARG A 96 6.62 -3.14 -9.40
C ARG A 96 7.64 -2.06 -9.76
N GLN A 97 7.43 -0.82 -9.32
CA GLN A 97 8.32 0.30 -9.65
C GLN A 97 9.69 0.21 -8.98
N LYS A 98 9.74 -0.35 -7.77
CA LYS A 98 10.96 -0.48 -6.95
C LYS A 98 11.63 -1.84 -7.08
N TRP A 99 11.33 -2.56 -8.15
CA TRP A 99 11.68 -3.95 -8.33
C TRP A 99 13.18 -4.25 -8.10
N PRO A 100 13.54 -5.00 -7.05
CA PRO A 100 14.84 -5.66 -7.00
C PRO A 100 14.78 -6.81 -8.00
N PHE A 101 15.91 -7.13 -8.64
CA PHE A 101 16.04 -8.13 -9.70
C PHE A 101 15.85 -9.59 -9.20
N ASP A 102 14.79 -9.86 -8.43
CA ASP A 102 14.44 -11.15 -7.81
C ASP A 102 13.32 -11.85 -8.60
N GLN A 103 13.59 -13.09 -9.03
CA GLN A 103 12.70 -13.90 -9.87
C GLN A 103 11.49 -14.46 -9.10
N ASP A 104 11.63 -14.75 -7.82
CA ASP A 104 10.55 -15.33 -7.01
C ASP A 104 9.56 -14.25 -6.57
N LEU A 105 10.06 -13.07 -6.21
CA LEU A 105 9.20 -11.91 -5.96
C LEU A 105 8.44 -11.50 -7.21
N LYS A 106 9.09 -11.55 -8.39
CA LYS A 106 8.45 -11.31 -9.68
C LYS A 106 7.29 -12.28 -9.94
N LYS A 107 7.50 -13.59 -9.71
CA LYS A 107 6.43 -14.59 -9.87
C LYS A 107 5.25 -14.31 -8.93
N LYS A 108 5.53 -13.98 -7.66
CA LYS A 108 4.50 -13.62 -6.68
C LYS A 108 3.72 -12.39 -7.12
N LEU A 109 4.40 -11.33 -7.56
CA LEU A 109 3.76 -10.10 -8.03
C LEU A 109 2.86 -10.36 -9.23
N ASN A 110 3.37 -11.04 -10.26
CA ASN A 110 2.59 -11.40 -11.45
C ASN A 110 1.34 -12.22 -11.10
N TYR A 111 1.48 -13.18 -10.18
CA TYR A 111 0.35 -13.99 -9.72
C TYR A 111 -0.76 -13.11 -9.11
N TRP A 112 -0.39 -12.19 -8.21
CA TRP A 112 -1.37 -11.32 -7.56
C TRP A 112 -2.02 -10.32 -8.51
N GLU A 113 -1.28 -9.82 -9.50
CA GLU A 113 -1.83 -8.93 -10.51
C GLU A 113 -2.86 -9.64 -11.40
N ILE A 114 -2.54 -10.85 -11.87
CA ILE A 114 -3.49 -11.67 -12.64
C ILE A 114 -4.72 -11.98 -11.79
N PHE A 115 -4.53 -12.38 -10.53
CA PHE A 115 -5.63 -12.64 -9.60
C PHE A 115 -6.53 -11.40 -9.39
N LEU A 116 -5.95 -10.21 -9.25
CA LEU A 116 -6.73 -8.98 -9.11
C LEU A 116 -7.46 -8.61 -10.39
N LEU A 117 -6.85 -8.80 -11.56
CA LEU A 117 -7.50 -8.56 -12.85
C LEU A 117 -8.71 -9.48 -13.03
N GLU A 118 -8.58 -10.76 -12.72
CA GLU A 118 -9.67 -11.73 -12.76
C GLU A 118 -10.80 -11.33 -11.79
N LYS A 119 -10.44 -11.00 -10.54
CA LYS A 119 -11.43 -10.56 -9.53
C LYS A 119 -12.16 -9.28 -9.94
N MET A 120 -11.47 -8.30 -10.52
CA MET A 120 -12.08 -7.07 -11.04
C MET A 120 -12.99 -7.33 -12.23
N PHE A 121 -12.57 -8.20 -13.15
CA PHE A 121 -13.37 -8.56 -14.32
C PHE A 121 -14.68 -9.23 -13.88
N HIS A 122 -14.61 -10.19 -12.94
CA HIS A 122 -15.80 -10.81 -12.36
C HIS A 122 -16.75 -9.79 -11.72
N LEU A 123 -16.23 -8.85 -10.91
CA LEU A 123 -17.06 -7.81 -10.29
C LEU A 123 -17.68 -6.87 -11.33
N THR A 124 -16.95 -6.57 -12.39
CA THR A 124 -17.44 -5.73 -13.50
C THR A 124 -18.57 -6.43 -14.24
N LEU A 125 -18.39 -7.71 -14.59
CA LEU A 125 -19.43 -8.52 -15.20
C LEU A 125 -20.66 -8.64 -14.30
N LEU A 126 -20.47 -8.85 -13.00
CA LEU A 126 -21.58 -8.97 -12.05
C LEU A 126 -22.41 -7.68 -11.99
N LYS A 127 -21.78 -6.50 -12.02
CA LYS A 127 -22.48 -5.20 -12.10
C LYS A 127 -23.26 -5.01 -13.40
N ILE A 128 -22.77 -5.56 -14.51
CA ILE A 128 -23.45 -5.49 -15.81
C ILE A 128 -24.68 -6.42 -15.81
N VAL A 129 -24.55 -7.61 -15.23
CA VAL A 129 -25.60 -8.65 -15.21
C VAL A 129 -26.66 -8.38 -14.14
N ASP A 130 -26.28 -7.87 -12.97
CA ASP A 130 -27.20 -7.48 -11.89
C ASP A 130 -26.71 -6.20 -11.18
N PRO A 131 -27.21 -5.01 -11.59
CA PRO A 131 -26.85 -3.74 -10.98
C PRO A 131 -27.27 -3.60 -9.51
N THR A 132 -28.12 -4.50 -8.99
CA THR A 132 -28.74 -4.38 -7.66
C THR A 132 -28.12 -5.28 -6.59
N ALA A 133 -27.23 -6.20 -6.98
CA ALA A 133 -26.60 -7.19 -6.10
C ALA A 133 -25.74 -6.60 -4.96
N HIS A 134 -25.51 -5.28 -4.94
CA HIS A 134 -24.78 -4.56 -3.90
C HIS A 134 -25.53 -3.33 -3.37
N LYS A 135 -26.85 -3.44 -3.17
CA LYS A 135 -27.47 -2.61 -2.12
C LYS A 135 -27.05 -3.19 -0.77
N PRO A 136 -26.27 -2.47 0.07
CA PRO A 136 -26.17 -2.85 1.47
C PRO A 136 -27.60 -2.91 2.00
N SER A 137 -27.96 -4.04 2.63
CA SER A 137 -29.26 -4.20 3.29
C SER A 137 -29.43 -3.05 4.27
N SER A 138 -30.30 -2.11 3.94
CA SER A 138 -30.72 -1.06 4.87
C SER A 138 -31.53 -1.72 5.97
N PHE A 139 -30.89 -1.91 7.12
CA PHE A 139 -31.53 -2.07 8.42
C PHE A 139 -31.29 -0.80 9.23
#